data_AF-A0A2N0S6S7-F1
#
_entry.id   AF-A0A2N0S6S7-F1
#
_cell.length_a   1.000
_cell.length_b   1.000
_cell.length_c   1.000
_cell.angle_alpha   90.00
_cell.angle_beta   90.00
_cell.angle_gamma   90.00
#
_symmetry.space_group_name_H-M   'P 1'
#
loop_
_entity.id
_entity.type
_entity.pdbx_description
1 polymer ?
#
loop_
_entity_poly.entity_id
_entity_poly.type
_entity_poly.pdbx_seq_one_letter_code
_entity_poly.pdbx_strand_id
1 'polypeptide(L)'
;MDLRKYNFLRDDDGHIVIIDWGYSVTKDKTGSFAGALEVMPDYILESLIKGEQITYSPRIDLICCVRTFYLMFHKPTNADIKRISFNGAFDTKSKAQKLLNFWSNHVKTNLWKNLYKQAYDLKYEELIEGLEELF
;
A
#
# COMPACT_ATOMS: atom_id res chain seq x y z
N MET A 1 -7.01 -4.57 2.72
CA MET A 1 -6.63 -3.41 1.88
C MET A 1 -6.91 -2.15 2.70
N ASP A 2 -6.41 -0.99 2.29
CA ASP A 2 -6.49 0.26 3.09
C ASP A 2 -5.57 0.34 4.33
N LEU A 3 -4.50 -0.47 4.39
CA LEU A 3 -3.44 -0.22 5.37
C LEU A 3 -2.62 0.99 4.94
N ARG A 4 -2.99 2.15 5.48
CA ARG A 4 -2.40 3.47 5.19
C ARG A 4 -2.14 4.23 6.48
N LYS A 5 -1.35 5.30 6.40
CA LYS A 5 -0.90 6.07 7.58
C LYS A 5 -2.02 6.57 8.49
N TYR A 6 -3.23 6.79 7.96
CA TYR A 6 -4.39 7.26 8.73
C TYR A 6 -5.10 6.14 9.51
N ASN A 7 -4.81 4.88 9.17
CA ASN A 7 -5.40 3.70 9.78
C ASN A 7 -4.45 3.04 10.79
N PHE A 8 -3.36 3.74 11.14
CA PHE A 8 -2.43 3.34 12.19
C PHE A 8 -2.52 4.34 13.34
N LEU A 9 -2.87 3.84 14.53
CA LEU A 9 -2.80 4.57 15.79
C LEU A 9 -1.61 4.06 16.60
N ARG A 10 -1.21 4.86 17.58
CA ARG A 10 -0.27 4.45 18.61
C ARG A 10 -1.02 4.37 19.93
N ASP A 11 -0.89 3.24 20.63
CA ASP A 11 -1.41 3.13 21.99
C ASP A 11 -0.45 3.73 23.02
N ASP A 12 -0.84 3.66 24.30
CA ASP A 12 -0.09 4.25 25.41
C ASP A 12 1.26 3.54 25.65
N ASP A 13 1.38 2.27 25.27
CA ASP A 13 2.61 1.47 25.35
C ASP A 13 3.52 1.66 24.13
N GLY A 14 3.06 2.46 23.15
CA GLY A 14 3.82 2.80 21.96
C GLY A 14 3.69 1.79 20.82
N HIS A 15 2.79 0.81 20.92
CA HIS A 15 2.50 -0.17 19.87
C HIS A 15 1.66 0.43 18.75
N ILE A 16 1.77 -0.15 17.55
CA ILE A 16 0.95 0.21 16.40
C ILE A 16 -0.37 -0.57 16.45
N VAL A 17 -1.48 0.16 16.51
CA VAL A 17 -2.84 -0.39 16.46
C VAL A 17 -3.45 -0.11 15.10
N ILE A 18 -3.92 -1.14 14.42
CA ILE A 18 -4.62 -1.02 13.14
C ILE A 18 -6.11 -0.77 13.39
N ILE A 19 -6.64 0.27 12.75
CA ILE A 19 -8.05 0.66 12.83
C ILE A 19 -8.72 0.65 11.45
N ASP A 20 -10.01 0.95 11.41
CA ASP A 20 -10.84 1.07 10.21
C ASP A 20 -10.88 -0.21 9.35
N TRP A 21 -11.68 -1.17 9.82
CA TRP A 21 -11.88 -2.48 9.19
C TRP A 21 -13.00 -2.46 8.12
N GLY A 22 -13.48 -1.29 7.69
CA GLY A 22 -14.63 -1.15 6.79
C GLY A 22 -14.43 -1.79 5.40
N TYR A 23 -13.18 -1.93 4.97
CA TYR A 23 -12.81 -2.60 3.71
C TYR A 23 -12.18 -3.98 3.90
N SER A 24 -12.29 -4.56 5.10
CA SER A 24 -11.79 -5.90 5.37
C SER A 24 -12.63 -6.95 4.66
N VAL A 25 -11.93 -7.93 4.09
CA VAL A 25 -12.52 -9.00 3.28
C VAL A 25 -11.83 -10.31 3.61
N THR A 26 -12.55 -11.41 3.43
CA THR A 26 -11.96 -12.74 3.55
C THR A 26 -10.95 -12.97 2.43
N LYS A 27 -9.87 -13.68 2.75
CA LYS A 27 -8.86 -14.13 1.79
C LYS A 27 -9.51 -14.86 0.60
N ASP A 28 -8.89 -14.71 -0.58
CA ASP A 28 -9.26 -15.35 -1.85
C ASP A 28 -10.62 -14.95 -2.43
N LYS A 29 -11.31 -13.99 -1.80
CA LYS A 29 -12.50 -13.36 -2.39
C LYS A 29 -12.07 -12.53 -3.60
N THR A 30 -12.88 -12.55 -4.67
CA THR A 30 -12.72 -11.67 -5.83
C THR A 30 -13.82 -10.61 -5.83
N GLY A 31 -13.48 -9.38 -6.18
CA GLY A 31 -14.46 -8.30 -6.21
C GLY A 31 -13.97 -7.01 -6.84
N SER A 32 -14.85 -6.01 -6.83
CA SER A 32 -14.51 -4.64 -7.22
C SER A 32 -13.52 -4.03 -6.23
N PHE A 33 -12.63 -3.19 -6.74
CA PHE A 33 -11.65 -2.52 -5.89
C PHE A 33 -12.29 -1.60 -4.85
N ALA A 34 -11.79 -1.70 -3.61
CA ALA A 34 -12.18 -0.83 -2.50
C ALA A 34 -11.01 -0.67 -1.52
N GLY A 35 -10.41 0.52 -1.44
CA GLY A 35 -9.31 0.82 -0.53
C GLY A 35 -8.43 1.98 -1.01
N ALA A 36 -7.34 2.26 -0.29
CA ALA A 36 -6.37 3.28 -0.67
C ALA A 36 -5.51 2.91 -1.87
N LEU A 37 -5.70 3.62 -2.97
CA LEU A 37 -4.99 3.41 -4.21
C LEU A 37 -3.48 3.68 -4.07
N GLU A 38 -3.10 4.67 -3.26
CA GLU A 38 -1.74 5.18 -3.12
C GLU A 38 -0.71 4.14 -2.67
N VAL A 39 -1.15 3.10 -1.96
CA VAL A 39 -0.28 2.05 -1.39
C VAL A 39 -0.48 0.70 -2.06
N MET A 40 -1.36 0.62 -3.07
CA MET A 40 -1.65 -0.66 -3.74
C MET A 40 -0.43 -1.22 -4.45
N PRO A 41 -0.22 -2.55 -4.44
CA PRO A 41 0.83 -3.22 -5.23
C PRO A 41 0.73 -2.94 -6.73
N ASP A 42 1.86 -3.05 -7.44
CA ASP A 42 1.91 -2.77 -8.88
C ASP A 42 0.97 -3.67 -9.69
N TYR A 43 0.91 -4.96 -9.37
CA TYR A 43 -0.01 -5.89 -10.04
C TYR A 43 -1.50 -5.54 -9.83
N ILE A 44 -1.85 -4.93 -8.69
CA ILE A 44 -3.20 -4.42 -8.45
C ILE A 44 -3.43 -3.19 -9.30
N LEU A 45 -2.50 -2.23 -9.30
CA LEU A 45 -2.60 -1.02 -10.13
C LEU A 45 -2.75 -1.37 -11.62
N GLU A 46 -2.01 -2.36 -12.12
CA GLU A 46 -2.12 -2.89 -13.48
C GLU A 46 -3.51 -3.47 -13.78
N SER A 47 -4.06 -4.30 -12.89
CA SER A 47 -5.43 -4.81 -13.03
C SER A 47 -6.47 -3.69 -13.04
N LEU A 48 -6.30 -2.65 -12.22
CA LEU A 48 -7.21 -1.50 -12.22
C LEU A 48 -7.16 -0.69 -13.52
N ILE A 49 -5.97 -0.54 -14.12
CA ILE A 49 -5.81 0.10 -15.44
C ILE A 49 -6.58 -0.69 -16.50
N LYS A 50 -6.52 -2.02 -16.46
CA LYS A 50 -7.26 -2.91 -17.37
C LYS A 50 -8.76 -2.96 -17.07
N GLY A 51 -9.18 -2.58 -15.86
CA GLY A 51 -10.58 -2.67 -15.42
C GLY A 51 -10.97 -4.07 -14.93
N GLU A 52 -9.99 -4.83 -14.47
CA GLU A 52 -10.16 -6.19 -13.96
C GLU A 52 -10.62 -6.18 -12.49
N GLN A 53 -11.21 -7.30 -12.05
CA GLN A 53 -11.51 -7.53 -10.65
C GLN A 53 -10.24 -7.88 -9.87
N ILE A 54 -10.28 -7.67 -8.55
CA ILE A 54 -9.17 -7.96 -7.66
C ILE A 54 -9.46 -9.22 -6.87
N THR A 55 -8.50 -10.15 -6.85
CA THR A 55 -8.49 -11.28 -5.92
C THR A 55 -7.70 -10.89 -4.67
N TYR A 56 -8.38 -10.80 -3.53
CA TYR A 56 -7.77 -10.32 -2.29
C TYR A 56 -6.87 -11.38 -1.67
N SER A 57 -5.70 -10.95 -1.21
CA SER A 57 -4.75 -11.80 -0.52
C SER A 57 -3.99 -11.02 0.56
N PRO A 58 -3.48 -11.70 1.61
CA PRO A 58 -2.65 -11.06 2.64
C PRO A 58 -1.44 -10.30 2.08
N ARG A 59 -0.94 -10.74 0.92
CA ARG A 59 0.16 -10.09 0.20
C ARG A 59 -0.14 -8.62 -0.10
N ILE A 60 -1.38 -8.31 -0.49
CA ILE A 60 -1.80 -6.94 -0.77
C ILE A 60 -1.62 -6.09 0.49
N ASP A 61 -2.04 -6.60 1.64
CA ASP A 61 -1.98 -5.89 2.91
C ASP A 61 -0.54 -5.64 3.36
N LEU A 62 0.32 -6.65 3.31
CA LEU A 62 1.73 -6.51 3.67
C LEU A 62 2.45 -5.48 2.77
N ILE A 63 2.20 -5.51 1.46
CA ILE A 63 2.76 -4.52 0.54
C ILE A 63 2.23 -3.12 0.85
N CYS A 64 0.93 -2.99 1.14
CA CYS A 64 0.34 -1.70 1.54
C CYS A 64 1.00 -1.16 2.83
N CYS A 65 1.30 -2.04 3.79
CA CYS A 65 2.02 -1.71 5.01
C CYS A 65 3.42 -1.16 4.70
N VAL A 66 4.22 -1.87 3.91
CA VAL A 66 5.57 -1.44 3.50
C VAL A 66 5.52 -0.10 2.75
N ARG A 67 4.62 0.03 1.77
CA ARG A 67 4.43 1.27 1.00
C ARG A 67 3.99 2.43 1.89
N THR A 68 3.18 2.17 2.91
CA THR A 68 2.77 3.18 3.89
C THR A 68 3.95 3.69 4.69
N PHE A 69 4.76 2.80 5.25
CA PHE A 69 5.97 3.22 5.96
C PHE A 69 6.91 4.00 5.06
N TYR A 70 7.13 3.54 3.82
CA TYR A 70 7.94 4.27 2.84
C TYR A 70 7.47 5.73 2.68
N LEU A 71 6.16 5.92 2.49
CA LEU A 71 5.56 7.26 2.34
C LEU A 71 5.69 8.11 3.61
N MET A 72 5.56 7.50 4.79
CA MET A 72 5.72 8.19 6.07
C MET A 72 7.15 8.68 6.30
N PHE A 73 8.15 7.87 5.97
CA PHE A 73 9.57 8.22 6.11
C PHE A 73 10.03 9.24 5.08
N HIS A 74 9.71 9.02 3.80
CA HIS A 74 10.26 9.85 2.72
C HIS A 74 9.49 11.13 2.50
N LYS A 75 8.23 11.20 2.96
CA LYS A 75 7.33 12.35 2.78
C LYS A 75 7.47 12.97 1.38
N PRO A 76 7.36 12.15 0.30
CA PRO A 76 7.50 12.65 -1.06
C PRO A 76 6.57 13.83 -1.25
N THR A 77 7.03 14.84 -2.00
CA THR A 77 6.37 16.13 -1.97
C THR A 77 4.91 15.98 -2.36
N ASN A 78 4.10 16.85 -1.78
CA ASN A 78 2.70 16.95 -2.14
C ASN A 78 2.50 17.11 -3.66
N ALA A 79 3.47 17.55 -4.47
CA ALA A 79 3.32 17.55 -5.93
C ALA A 79 3.34 16.13 -6.55
N ASP A 80 4.11 15.21 -5.95
CA ASP A 80 4.26 13.82 -6.41
C ASP A 80 3.01 12.98 -6.11
N ILE A 81 2.26 13.33 -5.05
CA ILE A 81 1.07 12.59 -4.60
C ILE A 81 -0.25 13.40 -4.73
N LYS A 82 -0.27 14.73 -4.56
CA LYS A 82 -1.50 15.57 -4.69
C LYS A 82 -2.03 15.71 -6.12
N ARG A 83 -1.35 15.16 -7.14
CA ARG A 83 -1.96 14.99 -8.47
C ARG A 83 -3.05 13.91 -8.51
N ILE A 84 -3.34 13.28 -7.37
CA ILE A 84 -4.47 12.37 -7.14
C ILE A 84 -5.54 13.12 -6.33
N SER A 85 -6.01 14.26 -6.85
CA SER A 85 -7.23 14.92 -6.34
C SER A 85 -8.39 13.91 -6.33
N PHE A 86 -9.08 13.76 -5.20
CA PHE A 86 -10.31 12.98 -5.06
C PHE A 86 -11.57 13.74 -5.51
N ASN A 87 -11.40 15.00 -5.95
CA ASN A 87 -12.51 15.82 -6.44
C ASN A 87 -12.51 15.82 -7.98
N GLY A 88 -13.45 15.05 -8.54
CA GLY A 88 -13.69 14.91 -9.98
C GLY A 88 -14.08 13.46 -10.32
N ALA A 89 -14.87 13.27 -11.38
CA ALA A 89 -15.33 11.95 -11.84
C ALA A 89 -14.19 10.90 -11.78
N PHE A 90 -14.48 9.75 -11.17
CA PHE A 90 -13.52 8.72 -10.76
C PHE A 90 -12.70 8.16 -11.94
N ASP A 91 -11.60 8.83 -12.31
CA ASP A 91 -10.60 8.28 -13.24
C ASP A 91 -9.61 7.40 -12.49
N THR A 92 -10.10 6.25 -12.00
CA THR A 92 -9.29 5.24 -11.28
C THR A 92 -8.14 4.75 -12.16
N LYS A 93 -8.35 4.63 -13.48
CA LYS A 93 -7.34 4.15 -14.43
C LYS A 93 -6.15 5.10 -14.54
N SER A 94 -6.39 6.40 -14.78
CA SER A 94 -5.32 7.40 -14.84
C SER A 94 -4.60 7.56 -13.51
N LYS A 95 -5.32 7.50 -12.39
CA LYS A 95 -4.71 7.53 -11.06
C LYS A 95 -3.83 6.31 -10.81
N ALA A 96 -4.30 5.11 -11.17
CA ALA A 96 -3.52 3.88 -11.06
C ALA A 96 -2.26 3.96 -11.94
N GLN A 97 -2.36 4.50 -13.15
CA GLN A 97 -1.20 4.70 -14.03
C GLN A 97 -0.17 5.67 -13.43
N LYS A 98 -0.61 6.80 -12.85
CA LYS A 98 0.28 7.75 -12.18
C LYS A 98 0.99 7.12 -10.99
N LEU A 99 0.28 6.32 -10.20
CA LEU A 99 0.85 5.62 -9.05
C LEU A 99 1.82 4.52 -9.47
N LEU A 100 1.51 3.77 -10.54
CA LEU A 100 2.43 2.78 -11.08
C LEU A 100 3.73 3.44 -11.55
N ASN A 101 3.63 4.60 -12.22
CA ASN A 101 4.79 5.40 -12.61
C ASN A 101 5.55 5.98 -11.41
N PHE A 102 4.85 6.35 -10.34
CA PHE A 102 5.49 6.78 -9.10
C PHE A 102 6.30 5.63 -8.50
N TRP A 103 5.68 4.47 -8.29
CA TRP A 103 6.31 3.34 -7.63
C TRP A 103 7.47 2.73 -8.41
N SER A 104 7.42 2.73 -9.75
CA SER A 104 8.56 2.30 -10.59
C SER A 104 9.81 3.18 -10.42
N ASN A 105 9.63 4.43 -9.98
CA ASN A 105 10.71 5.38 -9.75
C ASN A 105 11.18 5.47 -8.30
N HIS A 106 10.43 4.89 -7.35
CA HIS A 106 10.69 4.92 -5.91
C HIS A 106 11.04 3.51 -5.39
N VAL A 107 11.32 3.35 -4.08
CA VAL A 107 11.64 2.02 -3.48
C VAL A 107 12.91 1.40 -4.10
N LYS A 108 13.93 2.21 -4.42
CA LYS A 108 15.14 1.74 -5.14
C LYS A 108 16.28 1.26 -4.23
N THR A 109 16.29 1.64 -2.96
CA THR A 109 17.32 1.22 -2.00
C THR A 109 17.19 -0.26 -1.66
N ASN A 110 18.30 -0.91 -1.31
CA ASN A 110 18.30 -2.33 -0.93
C ASN A 110 17.34 -2.65 0.23
N LEU A 111 17.24 -1.77 1.23
CA LEU A 111 16.32 -1.92 2.36
C LEU A 111 14.86 -2.06 1.91
N TRP A 112 14.31 -1.03 1.25
CA TRP A 112 12.93 -1.05 0.79
C TRP A 112 12.62 -2.14 -0.24
N LYS A 113 13.59 -2.49 -1.10
CA LYS A 113 13.46 -3.64 -2.00
C LYS A 113 13.34 -4.96 -1.23
N ASN A 114 14.14 -5.13 -0.17
CA ASN A 114 14.10 -6.31 0.67
C ASN A 114 12.76 -6.42 1.43
N LEU A 115 12.32 -5.34 2.07
CA LEU A 115 11.02 -5.27 2.76
C LEU A 115 9.87 -5.59 1.81
N TYR A 116 9.88 -5.00 0.61
CA TYR A 116 8.87 -5.28 -0.40
C TYR A 116 8.89 -6.77 -0.81
N LYS A 117 10.07 -7.35 -1.01
CA LYS A 117 10.22 -8.76 -1.37
C LYS A 117 9.69 -9.67 -0.24
N GLN A 118 10.05 -9.40 1.01
CA GLN A 118 9.57 -10.16 2.16
C GLN A 118 8.04 -10.09 2.27
N ALA A 119 7.45 -8.91 2.10
CA ALA A 119 6.00 -8.72 2.04
C ALA A 119 5.36 -9.49 0.86
N TYR A 120 5.98 -9.45 -0.31
CA TYR A 120 5.50 -10.18 -1.50
C TYR A 120 5.49 -11.70 -1.27
N ASP A 121 6.54 -12.22 -0.64
CA ASP A 121 6.75 -13.64 -0.37
C ASP A 121 6.03 -14.13 0.91
N LEU A 122 5.33 -13.25 1.63
CA LEU A 122 4.67 -13.54 2.91
C LEU A 122 5.64 -14.03 4.00
N LYS A 123 6.85 -13.48 4.00
CA LYS A 123 7.91 -13.72 4.99
C LYS A 123 7.69 -12.86 6.23
N TYR A 124 6.72 -13.23 7.07
CA TYR A 124 6.25 -12.38 8.18
C TYR A 124 7.34 -12.05 9.20
N GLU A 125 8.10 -13.04 9.66
CA GLU A 125 9.14 -12.85 10.67
C GLU A 125 10.24 -11.92 10.15
N GLU A 126 10.79 -12.21 8.97
CA GLU A 126 11.85 -11.38 8.39
C GLU A 126 11.35 -9.98 7.99
N LEU A 127 10.06 -9.84 7.66
CA LEU A 127 9.44 -8.54 7.42
C LEU A 127 9.31 -7.73 8.71
N ILE A 128 8.91 -8.36 9.82
CA ILE A 128 8.82 -7.69 11.14
C ILE A 128 10.19 -7.20 11.56
N GLU A 129 11.21 -8.08 11.56
CA GLU A 129 12.59 -7.72 11.91
C GLU A 129 13.08 -6.53 11.06
N GLY A 130 12.86 -6.58 9.74
CA GLY A 130 13.27 -5.50 8.85
C GLY A 130 12.49 -4.19 9.05
N LEU A 131 11.23 -4.26 9.49
CA LEU A 131 10.43 -3.07 9.81
C LEU A 131 10.82 -2.48 11.17
N GLU A 132 11.22 -3.30 12.14
CA GLU A 132 11.73 -2.85 13.44
C GLU A 132 13.05 -2.09 13.29
N GLU A 133 13.92 -2.46 12.34
CA GLU A 133 15.13 -1.70 12.01
C GLU A 133 14.87 -0.25 11.53
N LEU A 134 13.62 0.09 11.17
CA LEU A 134 13.25 1.45 10.77
C LEU A 134 13.00 2.39 11.97
N PHE A 135 12.83 1.86 13.19
CA PHE A 135 12.41 2.59 14.40
C PHE A 135 13.40 2.45 15.55
#